data_AF-A0A430R1S4-F1
#
_entry.id   AF-A0A430R1S4-F1
#
_cell.length_a   1.000
_cell.length_b   1.000
_cell.length_c   1.000
_cell.angle_alpha   90.00
_cell.angle_beta   90.00
_cell.angle_gamma   90.00
#
_symmetry.space_group_name_H-M   'P 1'
#
loop_
_entity.id
_entity.type
_entity.pdbx_description
1 polymer ?
#
loop_
_entity_poly.entity_id
_entity_poly.type
_entity_poly.pdbx_seq_one_letter_code
_entity_poly.pdbx_strand_id
1 'polypeptide(L)'
;MVSPHAAIVPFRVGSTVVDESEIADQLENASLITLLWLVFLSVGVIVILHTSPAHFTVSDALFEVASAQGNVGLSIGITGPEMSTLSKLALCFNMWSGRLEIIPSLLLVRFLLRRGQRTRL
;
A
#
# COMPACT_ATOMS: atom_id res chain seq x y z
N MET A 1 -36.72 -19.33 -21.53
CA MET A 1 -35.44 -19.13 -22.23
C MET A 1 -34.33 -19.70 -21.35
N VAL A 2 -33.92 -20.93 -21.63
CA VAL A 2 -32.90 -21.67 -20.86
C VAL A 2 -31.53 -21.20 -21.35
N SER A 3 -30.72 -20.64 -20.46
CA SER A 3 -29.31 -20.34 -20.73
C SER A 3 -28.48 -21.63 -20.55
N PRO A 4 -27.58 -22.01 -21.47
CA PRO A 4 -26.77 -23.23 -21.36
C PRO A 4 -25.74 -23.15 -20.22
N HIS A 5 -25.47 -24.29 -19.58
CA HIS A 5 -24.60 -24.45 -18.40
C HIS A 5 -23.08 -24.27 -18.67
N ALA A 6 -22.68 -23.85 -19.86
CA ALA A 6 -21.29 -23.71 -20.31
C ALA A 6 -21.01 -22.34 -20.95
N ALA A 7 -21.72 -21.30 -20.51
CA ALA A 7 -21.42 -19.94 -20.91
C ALA A 7 -20.15 -19.47 -20.18
N ILE A 8 -19.00 -19.65 -20.84
CA ILE A 8 -17.76 -18.96 -20.48
C ILE A 8 -18.06 -17.48 -20.74
N VAL A 9 -18.20 -16.68 -19.68
CA VAL A 9 -18.47 -15.24 -19.78
C VAL A 9 -17.10 -14.56 -19.93
N PRO A 10 -16.65 -14.20 -21.14
CA PRO A 10 -15.39 -13.49 -21.29
C PRO A 10 -15.52 -12.14 -20.60
N PHE A 11 -14.69 -11.90 -19.59
CA PHE A 11 -14.62 -10.63 -18.88
C PHE A 11 -14.04 -9.57 -19.83
N ARG A 12 -14.93 -8.83 -20.51
CA ARG A 12 -14.54 -7.75 -21.44
C ARG A 12 -14.39 -6.45 -20.68
N VAL A 13 -13.15 -5.96 -20.57
CA VAL A 13 -12.85 -4.57 -20.16
C VAL A 13 -12.72 -3.74 -21.44
N GLY A 14 -13.79 -3.06 -21.84
CA GLY A 14 -13.80 -2.21 -23.05
C GLY A 14 -13.87 -3.01 -24.37
N SER A 15 -12.97 -2.73 -25.32
CA SER A 15 -12.95 -3.31 -26.67
C SER A 15 -11.95 -4.45 -26.88
N THR A 16 -11.23 -4.87 -25.84
CA THR A 16 -10.18 -5.90 -25.93
C THR A 16 -10.63 -7.17 -25.22
N VAL A 17 -10.43 -8.32 -25.87
CA VAL A 17 -10.62 -9.64 -25.24
C VAL A 17 -9.37 -9.87 -24.39
N VAL A 18 -9.50 -9.70 -23.08
CA VAL A 18 -8.39 -9.95 -22.14
C VAL A 18 -8.25 -11.47 -22.01
N ASP A 19 -7.07 -11.99 -22.35
CA ASP A 19 -6.80 -13.41 -22.26
C ASP A 19 -6.79 -13.85 -20.79
N GLU A 20 -7.24 -15.06 -20.50
CA GLU A 20 -7.40 -15.54 -19.12
C GLU A 20 -6.05 -15.62 -18.37
N SER A 21 -4.96 -15.76 -19.14
CA SER A 21 -3.58 -15.65 -18.67
C SER A 21 -3.21 -14.21 -18.23
N GLU A 22 -3.65 -13.19 -18.97
CA GLU A 22 -3.39 -11.78 -18.68
C GLU A 22 -4.21 -11.28 -17.48
N ILE A 23 -5.41 -11.83 -17.28
CA ILE A 23 -6.22 -11.60 -16.08
C ILE A 23 -5.52 -12.16 -14.84
N ALA A 24 -4.96 -13.38 -14.92
CA ALA A 24 -4.25 -14.00 -13.82
C ALA A 24 -3.00 -13.19 -13.41
N ASP A 25 -2.22 -12.74 -14.40
CA ASP A 25 -1.04 -11.90 -14.16
C ASP A 25 -1.41 -10.54 -13.53
N GLN A 26 -2.52 -9.93 -13.97
CA GLN A 26 -3.01 -8.68 -13.36
C GLN A 26 -3.48 -8.89 -11.93
N LEU A 27 -4.17 -10.00 -11.64
CA LEU A 27 -4.60 -10.35 -10.28
C LEU A 27 -3.40 -10.60 -9.36
N GLU A 28 -2.37 -11.30 -9.84
CA GLU A 28 -1.15 -11.54 -9.06
C GLU A 28 -0.48 -10.21 -8.69
N ASN A 29 -0.29 -9.32 -9.67
CA ASN A 29 0.28 -8.00 -9.44
C ASN A 29 -0.56 -7.16 -8.48
N ALA A 30 -1.88 -7.12 -8.66
CA ALA A 30 -2.79 -6.40 -7.78
C ALA A 30 -2.78 -6.96 -6.34
N SER A 31 -2.68 -8.28 -6.19
CA SER A 31 -2.56 -8.95 -4.90
C SER A 31 -1.26 -8.57 -4.19
N LEU A 32 -0.12 -8.61 -4.90
CA LEU A 32 1.17 -8.19 -4.35
C LEU A 32 1.15 -6.72 -3.90
N ILE A 33 0.53 -5.85 -4.68
CA ILE A 33 0.36 -4.43 -4.35
C ILE A 33 -0.47 -4.30 -3.06
N THR A 34 -1.62 -4.97 -2.99
CA THR A 34 -2.52 -4.92 -1.84
C THR A 34 -1.84 -5.46 -0.58
N LEU A 35 -1.09 -6.55 -0.70
CA LEU A 35 -0.34 -7.14 0.41
C LEU A 35 0.73 -6.19 0.93
N LEU A 36 1.49 -5.55 0.04
CA LEU A 36 2.50 -4.58 0.46
C LEU A 36 1.87 -3.35 1.12
N TRP A 37 0.74 -2.87 0.59
CA TRP A 37 -0.03 -1.79 1.21
C TRP A 37 -0.37 -2.13 2.67
N LEU A 38 -0.83 -3.36 2.91
CA LEU A 38 -1.21 -3.84 4.25
C LEU A 38 0.01 -3.97 5.18
N VAL A 39 1.17 -4.38 4.66
CA VAL A 39 2.43 -4.43 5.42
C VAL A 39 2.85 -3.03 5.88
N PHE A 40 2.88 -2.04 4.99
CA PHE A 40 3.23 -0.66 5.36
C PHE A 40 2.24 -0.08 6.37
N LEU A 41 0.95 -0.34 6.19
CA LEU A 41 -0.07 0.09 7.13
C LEU A 41 0.17 -0.52 8.51
N SER A 42 0.43 -1.83 8.57
CA SER A 42 0.70 -2.53 9.83
C SER A 42 1.94 -1.99 10.54
N VAL A 43 3.03 -1.76 9.80
CA VAL A 43 4.27 -1.17 10.35
C VAL A 43 4.02 0.24 10.86
N GLY A 44 3.31 1.08 10.10
CA GLY A 44 2.96 2.44 10.51
C GLY A 44 2.12 2.47 11.80
N VAL A 45 1.14 1.57 11.91
CA VAL A 45 0.29 1.45 13.10
C VAL A 45 1.10 1.03 14.32
N ILE A 46 2.00 0.05 14.20
CA ILE A 46 2.88 -0.39 15.29
C ILE A 46 3.78 0.77 15.74
N VAL A 47 4.35 1.53 14.80
CA VAL A 47 5.23 2.65 15.11
C VAL A 47 4.48 3.77 15.84
N ILE A 48 3.28 4.12 15.38
CA ILE A 48 2.43 5.11 16.03
C ILE A 48 2.06 4.62 17.43
N LEU A 49 1.57 3.39 17.59
CA LEU A 49 1.18 2.84 18.89
C LEU A 49 2.33 2.76 19.88
N HIS A 50 3.54 2.43 19.44
CA HIS A 50 4.70 2.36 20.32
C HIS A 50 5.12 3.74 20.83
N THR A 51 4.78 4.79 20.10
CA THR A 51 5.30 6.13 20.36
C THR A 51 4.22 7.11 20.83
N SER A 52 2.95 6.79 20.62
CA SER A 52 1.83 7.59 21.12
C SER A 52 1.61 7.35 22.60
N PRO A 53 1.16 8.37 23.36
CA PRO A 53 0.80 8.19 24.76
C PRO A 53 -0.41 7.26 24.91
N ALA A 54 -0.52 6.60 26.06
CA ALA A 54 -1.49 5.52 26.34
C ALA A 54 -2.98 5.90 26.27
N HIS A 55 -3.33 7.13 25.91
CA HIS A 55 -4.72 7.57 25.76
C HIS A 55 -5.30 7.33 24.35
N PHE A 56 -4.46 7.02 23.36
CA PHE A 56 -4.93 6.74 22.00
C PHE A 56 -5.25 5.25 21.80
N THR A 57 -6.34 4.99 21.10
CA THR A 57 -6.80 3.63 20.80
C THR A 57 -6.14 3.10 19.53
N VAL A 58 -6.13 1.79 19.34
CA VAL A 58 -5.66 1.14 18.08
C VAL A 58 -6.43 1.63 16.86
N SER A 59 -7.74 1.89 17.00
CA SER A 59 -8.57 2.50 15.96
C SER A 59 -8.01 3.84 15.51
N ASP A 60 -7.48 4.62 16.45
CA ASP A 60 -7.03 5.96 16.20
C ASP A 60 -5.71 5.94 15.41
N ALA A 61 -4.77 5.10 15.85
CA ALA A 61 -3.52 4.87 15.13
C ALA A 61 -3.76 4.34 13.71
N LEU A 62 -4.73 3.43 13.54
CA LEU A 62 -5.09 2.88 12.24
C LEU A 62 -5.70 3.93 11.31
N PHE A 63 -6.59 4.79 11.83
CA PHE A 63 -7.15 5.89 11.06
C PHE A 63 -6.07 6.87 10.61
N GLU A 64 -5.16 7.24 11.50
CA GLU A 64 -4.10 8.21 11.21
C GLU A 64 -3.13 7.69 10.13
N VAL A 65 -2.71 6.43 10.25
CA VAL A 65 -1.81 5.79 9.29
C VAL A 65 -2.50 5.54 7.96
N ALA A 66 -3.75 5.09 7.96
CA ALA A 66 -4.53 4.89 6.73
C ALA A 66 -4.77 6.23 6.01
N SER A 67 -5.07 7.30 6.74
CA SER A 67 -5.22 8.65 6.21
C SER A 67 -3.92 9.17 5.60
N ALA A 68 -2.78 8.98 6.26
CA ALA A 68 -1.46 9.37 5.76
C ALA A 68 -1.05 8.54 4.53
N GLN A 69 -1.20 7.21 4.59
CA GLN A 69 -0.87 6.30 3.49
C GLN A 69 -1.81 6.47 2.28
N GLY A 70 -3.04 6.92 2.50
CA GLY A 70 -3.99 7.31 1.45
C GLY A 70 -3.85 8.76 0.98
N ASN A 71 -2.93 9.55 1.53
CA ASN A 71 -2.79 10.99 1.30
C ASN A 71 -4.10 11.79 1.52
N VAL A 72 -4.97 11.34 2.41
CA VAL A 72 -6.22 12.01 2.76
C VAL A 72 -5.93 13.24 3.64
N GLY A 73 -4.91 13.16 4.49
CA GLY A 73 -4.44 14.28 5.32
C GLY A 73 -5.35 14.64 6.49
N LEU A 74 -6.33 13.79 6.80
CA LEU A 74 -7.17 13.91 7.99
C LEU A 74 -6.42 13.39 9.21
N SER A 75 -6.57 14.09 10.32
CA SER A 75 -6.02 13.70 11.62
C SER A 75 -7.11 13.76 12.68
N ILE A 76 -7.10 12.80 13.59
CA ILE A 76 -8.01 12.74 14.75
C ILE A 76 -7.34 13.20 16.05
N GLY A 77 -6.20 13.90 15.94
CA GLY A 77 -5.51 14.51 17.08
C GLY A 77 -4.25 13.76 17.55
N ILE A 78 -3.88 12.66 16.89
CA ILE A 78 -2.56 12.03 17.08
C ILE A 78 -1.46 12.91 16.45
N THR A 79 -1.74 13.51 15.29
CA THR A 79 -0.81 14.42 14.62
C THR A 79 -0.79 15.80 15.30
N GLY A 80 0.29 16.09 16.03
CA GLY A 80 0.47 17.36 16.75
C GLY A 80 1.93 17.79 16.90
N PRO A 81 2.19 19.03 17.35
CA PRO A 81 3.55 19.57 17.54
C PRO A 81 4.41 18.71 18.49
N GLU A 82 3.76 18.17 19.53
CA GLU A 82 4.32 17.32 20.57
C GLU A 82 4.59 15.86 20.13
N MET A 83 4.29 15.50 18.87
CA MET A 83 4.64 14.17 18.37
C MET A 83 6.15 13.95 18.39
N SER A 84 6.54 12.72 18.76
CA SER A 84 7.92 12.28 18.63
C SER A 84 8.43 12.44 17.19
N THR A 85 9.74 12.64 17.06
CA THR A 85 10.43 12.67 15.76
C THR A 85 10.22 11.38 14.98
N LEU A 86 10.15 10.23 15.66
CA LEU A 86 10.02 8.92 15.03
C LEU A 86 8.65 8.75 14.36
N SER A 87 7.59 9.20 15.03
CA SER A 87 6.23 9.15 14.51
C SER A 87 6.04 10.14 13.35
N LYS A 88 6.66 11.32 13.40
CA LYS A 88 6.66 12.30 12.28
C LYS A 88 7.31 11.71 11.03
N LEU A 89 8.49 11.08 11.19
CA LEU A 89 9.18 10.41 10.10
C LEU A 89 8.36 9.25 9.51
N ALA A 90 7.71 8.45 10.38
CA ALA A 90 6.86 7.37 9.94
C ALA A 90 5.63 7.84 9.13
N LEU A 91 4.97 8.92 9.55
CA LEU A 91 3.86 9.51 8.78
C LEU A 91 4.34 10.11 7.46
N CYS A 92 5.45 10.85 7.45
CA CYS A 92 6.04 11.36 6.21
C CYS A 92 6.39 10.23 5.23
N PHE A 93 6.95 9.12 5.73
CA PHE A 93 7.26 7.96 4.91
C PHE A 93 5.99 7.28 4.38
N ASN A 94 4.94 7.15 5.20
CA ASN A 94 3.64 6.62 4.77
C ASN A 94 2.99 7.50 3.69
N MET A 95 3.01 8.83 3.83
CA MET A 95 2.54 9.76 2.80
C MET A 95 3.36 9.65 1.51
N TRP A 96 4.68 9.58 1.63
CA TRP A 96 5.56 9.39 0.47
C TRP A 96 5.27 8.07 -0.26
N SER A 97 5.11 6.97 0.48
CA SER A 97 4.72 5.66 -0.07
C SER A 97 3.33 5.69 -0.70
N GLY A 98 2.38 6.42 -0.10
CA GLY A 98 1.04 6.61 -0.63
C GLY A 98 1.02 7.38 -1.95
N ARG A 99 1.92 8.37 -2.12
CA ARG A 99 1.94 9.25 -3.29
C ARG A 99 2.73 8.67 -4.47
N LEU A 100 3.72 7.83 -4.20
CA LEU A 100 4.53 7.22 -5.25
C LEU A 100 3.87 6.01 -5.92
N GLU A 101 2.69 5.56 -5.47
CA GLU A 101 2.18 4.22 -5.75
C GLU A 101 3.18 3.12 -5.33
N ILE A 102 2.65 1.94 -5.06
CA ILE A 102 3.45 0.81 -4.56
C ILE A 102 4.45 0.31 -5.63
N ILE A 103 4.11 0.45 -6.92
CA ILE A 103 4.94 -0.05 -8.02
C ILE A 103 6.25 0.75 -8.16
N PRO A 104 6.25 2.10 -8.24
CA PRO A 104 7.49 2.88 -8.31
C PRO A 104 8.39 2.76 -7.07
N SER A 105 7.81 2.65 -5.87
CA SER A 105 8.61 2.45 -4.64
C SER A 105 9.31 1.08 -4.63
N LEU A 106 8.62 0.00 -5.04
CA LEU A 106 9.26 -1.31 -5.23
C LEU A 106 10.33 -1.29 -6.32
N LEU A 107 10.06 -0.61 -7.43
CA LEU A 107 11.03 -0.46 -8.52
C LEU A 107 12.27 0.32 -8.07
N LEU A 108 12.13 1.35 -7.24
CA LEU A 108 13.24 2.09 -6.65
C LEU A 108 14.10 1.20 -5.76
N VAL A 109 13.48 0.42 -4.86
CA VAL A 109 14.20 -0.51 -3.98
C VAL A 109 14.89 -1.60 -4.79
N ARG A 110 14.20 -2.20 -5.77
CA ARG A 110 14.77 -3.18 -6.71
C ARG A 110 15.92 -2.59 -7.51
N PHE A 111 15.80 -1.34 -7.96
CA PHE A 111 16.86 -0.62 -8.66
C PHE A 111 18.08 -0.40 -7.76
N LEU A 112 17.88 0.04 -6.52
CA LEU A 112 18.96 0.25 -5.55
C LEU A 112 19.71 -1.07 -5.25
N LEU A 113 18.97 -2.16 -4.99
CA LEU A 113 19.52 -3.48 -4.73
C LEU A 113 20.29 -4.05 -5.93
N ARG A 114 19.75 -3.87 -7.15
CA ARG A 114 20.44 -4.29 -8.39
C ARG A 114 21.69 -3.46 -8.68
N ARG A 115 21.72 -2.18 -8.30
CA ARG A 115 22.91 -1.32 -8.46
C ARG A 115 24.09 -1.82 -7.63
N GLY A 116 23.83 -2.37 -6.43
CA GLY A 116 24.85 -2.97 -5.57
C GLY A 116 25.47 -4.27 -6.10
N GLN A 117 24.77 -4.99 -7.01
CA GLN A 117 25.30 -6.22 -7.63
C GLN A 117 26.16 -5.97 -8.87
N ARG A 118 26.10 -4.78 -9.47
CA ARG A 118 26.93 -4.43 -10.65
C ARG A 118 28.34 -3.96 -10.32
N THR A 119 28.64 -3.63 -9.07
CA THR A 119 29.97 -3.15 -8.64
C THR A 119 30.91 -4.27 -8.17
N ARG A 120 30.53 -5.54 -8.34
CA ARG A 120 31.35 -6.73 -8.01
C ARG A 120 31.73 -7.56 -9.24
N LEU A 121 31.88 -6.93 -10.41
CA LEU A 121 32.50 -7.51 -11.59
C LEU A 121 33.65 -6.62 -12.06
#